data_AF-A0A131XKR0-F1
#
_entry.id   AF-A0A131XKR0-F1
#
_cell.length_a   1.000
_cell.length_b   1.000
_cell.length_c   1.000
_cell.angle_alpha   90.00
_cell.angle_beta   90.00
_cell.angle_gamma   90.00
#
_symmetry.space_group_name_H-M   'P 1'
#
loop_
_entity.id
_entity.type
_entity.pdbx_description
1 polymer ?
#
loop_
_entity_poly.entity_id
_entity_poly.type
_entity_poly.pdbx_seq_one_letter_code
_entity_poly.pdbx_strand_id
1 'polypeptide(L)'
;MLIRSPFSDLVSVVAEGESNRNCQKLSMQLALCREAYGMHRADEKCKDEYEDFKECIFGFKQRARVFVMQQEREKQFKNGERKEKYAEMPPVDGFAMRDPFE
;
A
#
# COMPACT_ATOMS: atom_id res chain seq x y z
N MET A 1 30.14 14.38 7.53
CA MET A 1 29.66 14.23 8.92
C MET A 1 28.49 15.17 9.10
N LEU A 2 27.28 14.64 9.29
CA LEU A 2 26.13 15.44 9.70
C LEU A 2 26.28 15.77 11.18
N ILE A 3 26.27 17.05 11.52
CA ILE A 3 26.36 17.53 12.91
C ILE A 3 25.07 17.13 13.62
N ARG A 4 25.18 16.23 14.60
CA ARG A 4 24.04 15.76 15.39
C ARG A 4 23.67 16.83 16.42
N SER A 5 22.49 17.41 16.24
CA SER A 5 21.92 18.47 17.08
C SER A 5 20.43 18.14 17.37
N PRO A 6 19.85 18.65 18.47
CA PRO A 6 18.43 18.40 18.75
C PRO A 6 17.50 18.86 17.63
N PHE A 7 17.89 19.90 16.89
CA PHE A 7 17.16 20.36 15.70
C PHE A 7 17.31 19.40 14.52
N SER A 8 18.49 18.81 14.30
CA SER A 8 18.66 17.80 13.25
C SER A 8 17.93 16.49 13.58
N ASP A 9 17.86 16.09 14.86
CA ASP A 9 17.09 14.92 15.31
C ASP A 9 15.58 15.16 15.16
N LEU A 10 15.09 16.39 15.42
CA LEU A 10 13.67 16.73 15.20
C LEU A 10 13.29 16.73 13.71
N VAL A 11 14.19 17.20 12.86
CA VAL A 11 13.99 17.17 11.39
C VAL A 11 14.14 15.74 10.84
N SER A 12 14.98 14.89 11.44
CA SER A 12 15.10 13.48 10.98
C SER A 12 13.80 12.71 11.19
N VAL A 13 13.08 12.96 12.29
CA VAL A 13 11.74 12.36 12.53
C VAL A 13 10.69 12.84 11.53
N VAL A 14 10.84 14.05 10.98
CA VAL A 14 9.95 14.58 9.93
C VAL A 14 10.37 14.08 8.54
N ALA A 15 11.67 13.89 8.30
CA ALA A 15 12.24 13.45 7.03
C ALA A 15 12.16 11.93 6.83
N GLU A 16 12.23 11.15 7.91
CA GLU A 16 11.87 9.74 7.95
C GLU A 16 10.35 9.66 7.94
N GLY A 17 9.78 9.79 6.75
CA GLY A 17 8.38 9.50 6.50
C GLY A 17 8.02 8.04 6.85
N GLU A 18 7.89 7.75 8.15
CA GLU A 18 7.15 6.62 8.74
C GLU A 18 5.64 6.69 8.38
N SER A 19 5.23 7.62 7.51
CA SER A 19 3.85 7.84 7.07
C SER A 19 3.19 6.60 6.45
N ASN A 20 3.95 5.58 6.04
CA ASN A 20 3.41 4.31 5.57
C ASN A 20 4.28 3.14 6.03
N ARG A 21 4.18 2.77 7.32
CA ARG A 21 4.73 1.49 7.84
C ARG A 21 4.35 0.30 6.95
N ASN A 22 3.16 0.33 6.37
CA ASN A 22 2.65 -0.70 5.47
C ASN A 22 3.49 -0.85 4.18
N CYS A 23 4.10 0.24 3.68
CA CYS A 23 4.89 0.24 2.44
C CYS A 23 6.40 0.26 2.69
N GLN A 24 6.85 0.16 3.94
CA GLN A 24 8.27 0.25 4.31
C GLN A 24 9.14 -0.77 3.57
N LYS A 25 8.66 -2.01 3.41
CA LYS A 25 9.41 -3.06 2.70
C LYS A 25 9.67 -2.71 1.23
N LEU A 26 8.65 -2.19 0.55
CA LEU A 26 8.75 -1.78 -0.86
C LEU A 26 9.65 -0.54 -1.01
N SER A 27 9.55 0.41 -0.07
CA SER A 27 10.46 1.57 0.00
C SER A 27 11.92 1.13 0.12
N MET A 28 12.21 0.18 1.01
CA MET A 28 13.56 -0.37 1.19
C MET A 28 14.06 -1.11 -0.05
N GLN A 29 13.21 -1.89 -0.73
CA GLN A 29 13.58 -2.56 -1.98
C GLN A 29 13.94 -1.57 -3.09
N LEU A 30 13.14 -0.51 -3.25
CA LEU A 30 13.42 0.56 -4.20
C LEU A 30 14.73 1.28 -3.87
N ALA A 31 15.00 1.54 -2.59
CA ALA A 31 16.25 2.16 -2.14
C ALA A 31 17.48 1.29 -2.50
N LEU A 32 17.41 -0.01 -2.22
CA LEU A 32 18.48 -0.97 -2.54
C LEU A 32 18.74 -1.07 -4.04
N CYS A 33 17.68 -1.10 -4.86
CA CYS A 33 17.84 -1.13 -6.31
C CYS A 33 18.51 0.16 -6.83
N ARG A 34 18.09 1.32 -6.32
CA ARG A 34 18.68 2.62 -6.68
C ARG A 34 20.15 2.73 -6.25
N GLU A 35 20.50 2.19 -5.10
CA GLU A 35 21.87 2.13 -4.62
C GLU A 35 22.75 1.24 -5.52
N ALA A 36 22.24 0.09 -5.96
CA ALA A 36 22.96 -0.85 -6.82
C ALA A 36 23.25 -0.28 -8.23
N TYR A 37 22.30 0.42 -8.85
CA TYR A 37 22.44 0.90 -10.23
C TYR A 37 22.83 2.38 -10.36
N GLY A 38 22.68 3.16 -9.29
CA GLY A 38 22.84 4.61 -9.29
C GLY A 38 21.71 5.35 -10.02
N MET A 39 21.63 6.66 -9.79
CA MET A 39 20.51 7.50 -10.25
C MET A 39 20.33 7.50 -11.77
N HIS A 40 21.40 7.38 -12.55
CA HIS A 40 21.35 7.46 -14.02
C HIS A 40 20.66 6.26 -14.68
N ARG A 41 20.70 5.08 -14.04
CA ARG A 41 20.12 3.83 -14.58
C ARG A 41 18.92 3.36 -13.77
N ALA A 42 18.66 3.97 -12.62
CA ALA A 42 17.58 3.60 -11.72
C ALA A 42 16.20 3.67 -12.39
N ASP A 43 15.94 4.67 -13.23
CA ASP A 43 14.61 4.85 -13.85
C ASP A 43 14.23 3.70 -14.78
N GLU A 44 15.23 3.10 -15.45
CA GLU A 44 15.01 1.94 -16.33
C GLU A 44 15.12 0.61 -15.57
N LYS A 45 16.11 0.49 -14.68
CA LYS A 45 16.42 -0.79 -14.01
C LYS A 45 15.56 -1.08 -12.79
N CYS A 46 15.07 -0.04 -12.11
CA CYS A 46 14.28 -0.15 -10.88
C CYS A 46 12.82 0.23 -11.11
N LYS A 47 12.33 0.09 -12.35
CA LYS A 47 10.98 0.49 -12.74
C LYS A 47 9.93 -0.32 -11.99
N ASP A 48 10.14 -1.62 -11.85
CA ASP A 48 9.18 -2.52 -11.22
C ASP A 48 9.06 -2.22 -9.72
N GLU A 49 10.19 -2.05 -9.01
CA GLU A 49 10.22 -1.68 -7.60
C GLU A 49 9.58 -0.30 -7.37
N TYR A 50 9.78 0.63 -8.30
CA TYR A 50 9.16 1.95 -8.24
C TYR A 50 7.64 1.87 -8.45
N GLU A 51 7.18 1.08 -9.41
CA GLU A 51 5.77 0.86 -9.67
C GLU A 51 5.07 0.18 -8.48
N ASP A 52 5.71 -0.79 -7.85
CA ASP A 52 5.17 -1.47 -6.67
C ASP A 52 5.09 -0.54 -5.46
N PHE A 53 6.13 0.25 -5.20
CA PHE A 53 6.09 1.26 -4.15
C PHE A 53 4.99 2.30 -4.40
N LYS A 54 4.84 2.76 -5.64
CA LYS A 54 3.78 3.68 -6.06
C LYS A 54 2.40 3.04 -5.92
N GLU A 55 2.25 1.76 -6.26
CA GLU A 55 0.99 1.03 -6.08
C GLU A 55 0.63 0.94 -4.60
N CYS A 56 1.58 0.62 -3.72
CA CYS A 56 1.32 0.54 -2.29
C CYS A 56 0.85 1.87 -1.69
N ILE A 57 1.44 3.00 -2.12
CA ILE A 57 1.03 4.33 -1.62
C ILE A 57 -0.38 4.70 -2.07
N PHE A 58 -0.72 4.42 -3.33
CA PHE A 58 -1.95 4.96 -3.94
C PHE A 58 -3.09 3.92 -4.09
N GLY A 59 -2.79 2.62 -4.04
CA GLY A 59 -3.73 1.51 -4.20
C GLY A 59 -4.53 1.55 -5.49
N PHE A 60 -4.00 2.11 -6.59
CA PHE A 60 -4.76 2.28 -7.84
C PHE A 60 -5.15 0.94 -8.45
N LYS A 61 -4.20 0.00 -8.56
CA LYS A 61 -4.43 -1.33 -9.15
C LYS A 61 -5.35 -2.14 -8.23
N GLN A 62 -5.13 -2.11 -6.91
CA GLN A 62 -6.02 -2.75 -5.94
C GLN A 62 -7.48 -2.26 -6.06
N ARG A 63 -7.72 -0.94 -6.12
CA ARG A 63 -9.07 -0.38 -6.25
C ARG A 63 -9.72 -0.75 -7.58
N ALA A 64 -8.98 -0.67 -8.69
CA ALA A 64 -9.47 -1.07 -10.00
C ALA A 64 -9.87 -2.55 -10.00
N ARG A 65 -9.07 -3.42 -9.39
CA ARG A 65 -9.39 -4.85 -9.24
C ARG A 65 -10.69 -5.05 -8.47
N VAL A 66 -10.87 -4.39 -7.32
CA VAL A 66 -12.09 -4.48 -6.52
C VAL A 66 -13.31 -4.01 -7.31
N PHE A 67 -13.18 -2.91 -8.05
CA PHE A 67 -14.25 -2.39 -8.89
C PHE A 67 -14.71 -3.39 -9.96
N VAL A 68 -13.77 -4.00 -10.69
CA VAL A 68 -14.09 -5.03 -11.69
C VAL A 68 -14.75 -6.25 -11.04
N MET A 69 -14.23 -6.72 -9.89
CA MET A 69 -14.84 -7.83 -9.15
C MET A 69 -16.27 -7.51 -8.69
N GLN A 70 -16.55 -6.26 -8.32
CA GLN A 70 -17.90 -5.82 -7.96
C GLN A 70 -18.83 -5.82 -9.17
N GLN A 71 -18.38 -5.30 -10.32
CA GLN A 71 -19.18 -5.29 -11.54
C GLN A 71 -19.58 -6.70 -11.99
N GLU A 72 -18.62 -7.64 -12.01
CA GLU A 72 -18.91 -9.04 -12.39
C GLU A 72 -19.88 -9.70 -11.42
N ARG A 73 -19.73 -9.43 -10.11
CA ARG A 73 -20.67 -9.92 -9.09
C ARG A 73 -22.08 -9.37 -9.31
N GLU A 74 -22.23 -8.11 -9.70
CA GLU A 74 -23.53 -7.52 -10.02
C GLU A 74 -24.17 -8.16 -11.25
N LYS A 75 -23.38 -8.47 -12.29
CA LYS A 75 -23.85 -9.20 -13.46
C LYS A 75 -24.36 -10.60 -13.10
N GLN A 76 -23.57 -11.37 -12.35
CA GLN A 76 -23.94 -12.72 -11.90
C GLN A 76 -25.22 -12.74 -11.05
N PHE A 77 -25.40 -11.75 -10.18
CA PHE A 77 -26.60 -11.62 -9.37
C PHE A 77 -27.84 -11.30 -10.23
N LYS A 78 -27.71 -10.37 -11.19
CA LYS A 78 -28.79 -10.03 -12.14
C LYS A 78 -29.18 -11.21 -13.03
N ASN A 79 -28.21 -12.03 -13.43
CA ASN A 79 -28.43 -13.23 -14.24
C ASN A 79 -29.02 -14.40 -13.43
N GLY A 80 -29.11 -14.29 -12.11
CA GLY A 80 -29.56 -15.38 -11.24
C GLY A 80 -28.54 -16.51 -11.04
N GLU A 81 -27.31 -16.36 -11.55
CA GLU A 81 -26.20 -17.31 -11.34
C GLU A 81 -25.76 -17.33 -9.87
N ARG A 82 -26.01 -16.23 -9.15
CA ARG A 82 -25.64 -16.04 -7.73
C ARG A 82 -26.88 -15.75 -6.90
N LYS A 83 -27.11 -16.55 -5.85
CA LYS A 83 -28.23 -16.37 -4.91
C LYS A 83 -28.10 -15.11 -4.06
N GLU A 84 -26.91 -14.86 -3.54
CA GLU A 84 -26.62 -13.73 -2.64
C GLU A 84 -25.66 -12.72 -3.27
N LYS A 85 -25.99 -11.43 -3.19
CA LYS A 85 -25.16 -10.36 -3.77
C LYS A 85 -23.84 -10.21 -3.02
N TYR A 86 -23.84 -10.29 -1.70
CA TYR A 86 -22.63 -10.21 -0.87
C TYR A 86 -22.48 -11.48 -0.02
N ALA A 87 -21.24 -11.77 0.39
CA ALA A 87 -21.02 -12.82 1.38
C ALA A 87 -21.56 -12.34 2.73
N GLU A 88 -22.01 -13.27 3.56
CA GLU A 88 -22.38 -12.99 4.93
C GLU A 88 -21.20 -12.35 5.67
N MET A 89 -21.50 -11.43 6.60
CA MET A 89 -20.46 -10.85 7.44
C MET A 89 -19.76 -11.97 8.22
N PRO A 90 -18.42 -11.93 8.36
CA PRO A 90 -17.76 -12.83 9.27
C PRO A 90 -18.35 -12.65 10.68
N PRO A 91 -18.41 -13.70 11.51
CA PRO A 91 -18.80 -13.55 12.90
C PRO A 91 -17.88 -12.53 13.57
N VAL A 92 -18.45 -11.67 14.42
CA VAL A 92 -17.67 -10.67 15.15
C VAL A 92 -16.77 -11.41 16.14
N ASP A 93 -15.51 -11.59 15.79
CA ASP A 93 -14.48 -11.94 16.75
C ASP A 93 -14.09 -10.68 17.53
N GLY A 94 -13.57 -10.84 18.75
CA GLY A 94 -13.16 -9.71 19.61
C GLY A 94 -12.06 -8.83 19.00
N PHE A 95 -11.52 -9.19 17.83
CA PHE A 95 -10.54 -8.40 17.09
C PHE A 95 -11.22 -7.35 16.17
N ALA A 96 -12.38 -7.69 15.60
CA ALA A 96 -13.21 -6.77 14.80
C ALA A 96 -14.04 -5.78 15.64
N MET A 97 -14.04 -5.92 16.97
CA MET A 97 -14.83 -5.14 17.93
C MET A 97 -14.02 -4.08 18.69
N ARG A 98 -12.76 -3.80 18.31
CA ARG A 98 -12.09 -2.58 18.77
C ARG A 98 -12.61 -1.41 17.96
N ASP A 99 -13.48 -0.63 18.60
CA ASP A 99 -13.95 0.65 18.09
C ASP A 99 -12.74 1.52 17.73
N PRO A 100 -12.64 2.09 16.52
CA PRO A 100 -11.50 2.94 16.13
C PRO A 100 -11.38 4.26 16.94
N PHE A 101 -12.23 4.46 17.95
CA PHE A 101 -12.26 5.62 18.85
C PHE A 101 -12.15 5.27 20.35
N GLU A 102 -11.75 4.04 20.70
CA GLU A 102 -11.40 3.66 22.09
C GLU A 102 -9.89 3.42 22.29
#